data_AF-A0A8T7BGK8-F1
#
_entry.id   AF-A0A8T7BGK8-F1
#
_cell.length_a   1.000
_cell.length_b   1.000
_cell.length_c   1.000
_cell.angle_alpha   90.00
_cell.angle_beta   90.00
_cell.angle_gamma   90.00
#
_symmetry.space_group_name_H-M   'P 1'
#
loop_
_entity.id
_entity.type
_entity.pdbx_description
1 polymer ?
#
loop_
_entity_poly.entity_id
_entity_poly.type
_entity_poly.pdbx_seq_one_letter_code
_entity_poly.pdbx_strand_id
1 'polypeptide(L)'
;MNGSKLCIVILLFVSIPVQASHRALLFNDKATEILVDLIPDFVVAVNNESRGIENPGERSLIITGMRSTINSLLREQPTPTQFADGFKILVDEYYSKSGMTAFGSRLDSADQITSFQYLLREEDKLPVRFAWSGETATEPMTPAAAAGMYTTIGVQWQGIESNPWLWQRGLSSEGGWDAPNRGCLGDDLPAKPGVDPVKVKQVLEICPDFESPIVQSVMRGMQAGWRIVGMHGVGSHGFRIFIQKLEEAMERNPGVMSLDYVRKSRHGFAHGTLTGAVPDVVEGLVKYNIYVPINLRRALAIEPDNIRQNYGEPGWKFLGPIKTLLDAGVKVVGEGEIFQPDPETYFDLMDVYVNREIAKGDNVRKTAPEVFGDGDVYTPEEGVDRVV
;
A
#
# COMPACT_ATOMS: atom_id res chain seq x y z
N MET A 1 -21.52 -16.42 -29.23
CA MET A 1 -20.71 -15.65 -28.26
C MET A 1 -19.29 -16.16 -28.34
N ASN A 2 -18.38 -15.33 -28.85
CA ASN A 2 -17.12 -15.75 -29.48
C ASN A 2 -16.01 -16.08 -28.48
N GLY A 3 -15.35 -17.22 -28.69
CA GLY A 3 -14.24 -17.73 -27.87
C GLY A 3 -13.01 -16.81 -27.78
N SER A 4 -12.90 -15.76 -28.60
CA SER A 4 -11.79 -14.80 -28.48
C SER A 4 -11.92 -13.87 -27.25
N LYS A 5 -13.14 -13.55 -26.82
CA LYS A 5 -13.35 -12.75 -25.59
C LYS A 5 -12.99 -13.54 -24.33
N LEU A 6 -13.26 -14.84 -24.33
CA LEU A 6 -12.93 -15.73 -23.20
C LEU A 6 -11.40 -15.91 -23.05
N CYS A 7 -10.66 -15.99 -24.16
CA CYS A 7 -9.19 -16.09 -24.12
C CYS A 7 -8.52 -14.80 -23.61
N ILE A 8 -9.03 -13.61 -23.94
CA ILE A 8 -8.51 -12.33 -23.44
C ILE A 8 -8.79 -12.18 -21.95
N VAL A 9 -9.98 -12.57 -21.50
CA VAL A 9 -10.36 -12.60 -20.09
C VAL A 9 -9.46 -13.57 -19.31
N ILE A 10 -9.19 -14.77 -19.84
CA ILE A 10 -8.27 -15.74 -19.22
C ILE A 10 -6.82 -15.22 -19.20
N LEU A 11 -6.33 -14.59 -20.27
CA LEU A 11 -4.99 -13.98 -20.30
C LEU A 11 -4.87 -12.83 -19.29
N LEU A 12 -5.90 -12.02 -19.10
CA LEU A 12 -5.97 -10.99 -18.04
C LEU A 12 -6.10 -11.59 -16.62
N PHE A 13 -6.72 -12.76 -16.46
CA PHE A 13 -6.74 -13.48 -15.17
C PHE A 13 -5.42 -14.19 -14.84
N VAL A 14 -4.62 -14.56 -15.85
CA VAL A 14 -3.31 -15.22 -15.66
C VAL A 14 -2.16 -14.20 -15.66
N SER A 15 -2.37 -13.02 -16.27
CA SER A 15 -1.51 -11.84 -16.12
C SER A 15 -1.93 -11.08 -14.87
N ILE A 16 -1.17 -11.33 -13.80
CA ILE A 16 -1.31 -10.76 -12.48
C ILE A 16 -0.80 -9.28 -12.33
N PRO A 17 -0.27 -8.53 -13.34
CA PRO A 17 0.29 -7.21 -13.06
C PRO A 17 -0.75 -6.08 -12.94
N VAL A 18 -2.06 -6.36 -12.99
CA VAL A 18 -3.06 -5.29 -12.83
C VAL A 18 -3.25 -4.88 -11.36
N GLN A 19 -2.89 -5.71 -10.37
CA GLN A 19 -3.00 -5.36 -8.95
C GLN A 19 -2.18 -6.29 -8.04
N ALA A 20 -1.53 -5.69 -7.03
CA ALA A 20 -0.62 -6.30 -6.07
C ALA A 20 -1.16 -7.60 -5.46
N SER A 21 -0.41 -8.70 -5.60
CA SER A 21 -0.65 -9.93 -4.85
C SER A 21 0.65 -10.42 -4.19
N HIS A 22 0.52 -11.00 -3.00
CA HIS A 22 1.64 -11.48 -2.20
C HIS A 22 1.93 -12.97 -2.49
N ARG A 23 2.51 -13.27 -3.66
CA ARG A 23 3.10 -14.60 -3.94
C ARG A 23 4.61 -14.47 -4.03
N ALA A 24 5.32 -15.36 -3.35
CA ALA A 24 6.76 -15.42 -3.46
C ALA A 24 7.18 -16.10 -4.78
N LEU A 25 8.19 -15.54 -5.45
CA LEU A 25 8.87 -16.21 -6.57
C LEU A 25 10.05 -17.02 -6.02
N LEU A 26 10.20 -18.25 -6.49
CA LEU A 26 11.34 -19.12 -6.23
C LEU A 26 12.20 -19.24 -7.49
N PHE A 27 13.44 -18.77 -7.42
CA PHE A 27 14.47 -18.94 -8.45
C PHE A 27 15.37 -20.16 -8.15
N ASN A 28 16.19 -20.55 -9.11
CA ASN A 28 17.33 -21.45 -8.90
C ASN A 28 18.62 -20.65 -9.10
N ASP A 29 19.76 -21.21 -8.69
CA ASP A 29 21.06 -20.51 -8.76
C ASP A 29 21.35 -19.90 -10.12
N LYS A 30 21.04 -20.63 -11.21
CA LYS A 30 21.25 -20.15 -12.58
C LYS A 30 20.37 -18.95 -12.93
N ALA A 31 19.11 -18.96 -12.52
CA ALA A 31 18.21 -17.83 -12.72
C ALA A 31 18.60 -16.62 -11.85
N THR A 32 19.09 -16.87 -10.63
CA THR A 32 19.63 -15.82 -9.75
C THR A 32 20.88 -15.18 -10.36
N GLU A 33 21.82 -15.96 -10.90
CA GLU A 33 23.00 -15.43 -11.62
C GLU A 33 22.58 -14.49 -12.77
N ILE A 34 21.63 -14.94 -13.61
CA ILE A 34 21.13 -14.14 -14.73
C ILE A 34 20.45 -12.86 -14.23
N LEU A 35 19.68 -12.93 -13.14
CA LEU A 35 19.02 -11.76 -12.56
C LEU A 35 20.01 -10.78 -11.96
N VAL A 36 21.08 -11.25 -11.31
CA VAL A 36 22.15 -10.38 -10.79
C VAL A 36 22.93 -9.73 -11.93
N ASP A 37 23.17 -10.44 -13.03
CA ASP A 37 23.80 -9.85 -14.22
C ASP A 37 22.91 -8.77 -14.87
N LEU A 38 21.59 -8.99 -14.90
CA LEU A 38 20.62 -8.05 -15.47
C LEU A 38 20.33 -6.85 -14.54
N ILE A 39 20.32 -7.10 -13.22
CA ILE A 39 19.99 -6.13 -12.18
C ILE A 39 21.08 -6.27 -11.09
N PRO A 40 22.21 -5.58 -11.22
CA PRO A 40 23.34 -5.72 -10.29
C PRO A 40 23.01 -5.47 -8.81
N ASP A 41 21.98 -4.65 -8.54
CA ASP A 41 21.51 -4.32 -7.19
C ASP A 41 20.42 -5.27 -6.66
N PHE A 42 20.12 -6.35 -7.38
CA PHE A 42 19.04 -7.31 -7.06
C PHE A 42 19.13 -7.85 -5.63
N VAL A 43 20.32 -8.24 -5.18
CA VAL A 43 20.54 -8.79 -3.83
C VAL A 43 20.19 -7.78 -2.74
N VAL A 44 20.60 -6.52 -2.94
CA VAL A 44 20.31 -5.44 -1.99
C VAL A 44 18.81 -5.18 -1.94
N ALA A 45 18.15 -5.16 -3.10
CA ALA A 45 16.72 -4.92 -3.17
C ALA A 45 15.89 -6.05 -2.53
N VAL A 46 16.27 -7.33 -2.68
CA VAL A 46 15.58 -8.46 -2.01
C VAL A 46 15.74 -8.40 -0.50
N ASN A 47 16.95 -8.10 -0.02
CA ASN A 47 17.23 -7.99 1.42
C ASN A 47 16.48 -6.83 2.08
N ASN A 48 16.20 -5.76 1.33
CA ASN A 48 15.39 -4.64 1.81
C ASN A 48 13.91 -5.03 1.98
N GLU A 49 13.37 -5.88 1.12
CA GLU A 49 11.98 -6.38 1.21
C GLU A 49 11.83 -7.50 2.26
N SER A 50 12.90 -8.24 2.56
CA SER A 50 12.92 -9.38 3.49
C SER A 50 14.14 -9.36 4.41
N ARG A 51 14.13 -8.47 5.42
CA ARG A 51 15.22 -8.36 6.39
C ARG A 51 15.57 -9.72 7.01
N GLY A 52 16.87 -10.03 7.08
CA GLY A 52 17.40 -11.27 7.64
C GLY A 52 17.74 -12.38 6.62
N ILE A 53 17.68 -12.09 5.32
CA ILE A 53 18.22 -12.95 4.27
C ILE A 53 19.64 -12.46 3.94
N GLU A 54 20.69 -13.17 4.37
CA GLU A 54 22.07 -12.76 4.07
C GLU A 54 22.50 -13.17 2.65
N ASN A 55 21.90 -14.22 2.09
CA ASN A 55 22.15 -14.72 0.75
C ASN A 55 20.84 -15.16 0.06
N PRO A 56 20.28 -14.35 -0.86
CA PRO A 56 19.06 -14.71 -1.56
C PRO A 56 19.26 -15.87 -2.54
N GLY A 57 20.49 -16.18 -2.98
CA GLY A 57 20.75 -17.30 -3.89
C GLY A 57 20.39 -18.66 -3.28
N GLU A 58 20.71 -18.87 -2.00
CA GLU A 58 20.49 -20.16 -1.32
C GLU A 58 19.02 -20.47 -0.98
N ARG A 59 18.13 -19.47 -1.01
CA ARG A 59 16.68 -19.65 -0.71
C ARG A 59 15.74 -19.12 -1.79
N SER A 60 16.27 -18.32 -2.69
CA SER A 60 15.67 -17.82 -3.93
C SER A 60 14.27 -17.22 -3.77
N LEU A 61 13.96 -16.59 -2.64
CA LEU A 61 12.63 -16.07 -2.32
C LEU A 61 12.54 -14.56 -2.58
N ILE A 62 11.69 -14.13 -3.51
CA ILE A 62 11.34 -12.71 -3.73
C ILE A 62 9.88 -12.48 -3.38
N ILE A 63 9.56 -11.45 -2.61
CA ILE A 63 8.20 -11.06 -2.24
C ILE A 63 7.88 -9.63 -2.73
N THR A 64 6.60 -9.22 -2.69
CA THR A 64 6.13 -7.82 -2.87
C THR A 64 6.55 -7.12 -4.18
N GLY A 65 7.23 -5.97 -4.11
CA GLY A 65 7.40 -5.02 -5.21
C GLY A 65 8.27 -5.55 -6.34
N MET A 66 9.42 -6.14 -6.01
CA MET A 66 10.32 -6.71 -7.02
C MET A 66 9.69 -7.88 -7.78
N ARG A 67 8.72 -8.57 -7.18
CA ARG A 67 7.94 -9.63 -7.86
C ARG A 67 7.05 -9.04 -8.95
N SER A 68 6.45 -7.87 -8.76
CA SER A 68 5.66 -7.19 -9.81
C SER A 68 6.56 -6.85 -11.01
N THR A 69 7.73 -6.27 -10.71
CA THR A 69 8.76 -5.95 -11.71
C THR A 69 9.27 -7.18 -12.46
N ILE A 70 9.62 -8.26 -11.76
CA ILE A 70 10.16 -9.46 -12.41
C ILE A 70 9.10 -10.20 -13.21
N ASN A 71 7.83 -10.23 -12.75
CA ASN A 71 6.74 -10.71 -13.60
C ASN A 71 6.57 -9.85 -14.84
N SER A 72 6.80 -8.54 -14.73
CA SER A 72 6.77 -7.61 -15.87
C SER A 72 7.89 -7.90 -16.88
N LEU A 73 9.08 -8.26 -16.40
CA LEU A 73 10.24 -8.59 -17.23
C LEU A 73 10.16 -9.98 -17.87
N LEU A 74 9.64 -10.98 -17.15
CA LEU A 74 9.65 -12.39 -17.57
C LEU A 74 8.43 -12.82 -18.38
N ARG A 75 7.43 -11.94 -18.55
CA ARG A 75 6.20 -12.25 -19.29
C ARG A 75 5.93 -11.20 -20.34
N GLU A 76 5.34 -11.63 -21.44
CA GLU A 76 4.74 -10.70 -22.40
C GLU A 76 3.70 -9.84 -21.66
N GLN A 77 3.95 -8.54 -21.61
CA GLN A 77 3.04 -7.60 -20.98
C GLN A 77 1.89 -7.26 -21.93
N PRO A 78 0.67 -7.04 -21.40
CA PRO A 78 -0.39 -6.50 -22.21
C PRO A 78 0.05 -5.19 -22.86
N THR A 79 -0.29 -4.99 -24.12
CA THR A 79 -0.08 -3.70 -24.79
C THR A 79 -0.95 -2.62 -24.11
N PRO A 80 -0.62 -1.33 -24.26
CA PRO A 80 -1.47 -0.25 -23.73
C PRO A 80 -2.94 -0.37 -24.15
N THR A 81 -3.23 -0.81 -25.38
CA THR A 81 -4.61 -1.04 -25.84
C THR A 81 -5.28 -2.20 -25.11
N GLN A 82 -4.55 -3.29 -24.83
CA GLN A 82 -5.09 -4.42 -24.06
C GLN A 82 -5.38 -4.03 -22.60
N PHE A 83 -4.52 -3.23 -21.97
CA PHE A 83 -4.79 -2.66 -20.64
C PHE A 83 -6.05 -1.77 -20.66
N ALA A 84 -6.17 -0.91 -21.68
CA ALA A 84 -7.32 -0.03 -21.85
C ALA A 84 -8.65 -0.81 -22.00
N ASP A 85 -8.66 -1.86 -22.81
CA ASP A 85 -9.83 -2.72 -22.99
C ASP A 85 -10.16 -3.51 -21.71
N GLY A 86 -9.15 -4.04 -21.03
CA GLY A 86 -9.31 -4.71 -19.74
C GLY A 86 -9.90 -3.77 -18.67
N PHE A 87 -9.44 -2.53 -18.62
CA PHE A 87 -9.96 -1.52 -17.70
C PHE A 87 -11.43 -1.18 -17.98
N LYS A 88 -11.83 -1.04 -19.24
CA LYS A 88 -13.25 -0.86 -19.61
C LYS A 88 -14.12 -2.00 -19.08
N ILE A 89 -13.68 -3.25 -19.27
CA ILE A 89 -14.39 -4.43 -18.77
C ILE A 89 -14.50 -4.38 -17.24
N LEU A 90 -13.40 -4.07 -16.53
CA LEU A 90 -13.39 -3.98 -15.07
C LEU A 90 -14.39 -2.92 -14.57
N VAL A 91 -14.43 -1.77 -15.24
CA VAL A 91 -15.35 -0.68 -14.88
C VAL A 91 -16.81 -1.07 -15.14
N ASP A 92 -17.10 -1.61 -16.32
CA ASP A 92 -18.46 -1.97 -16.72
C ASP A 92 -19.02 -3.14 -15.90
N GLU A 93 -18.18 -4.13 -15.58
CA GLU A 93 -18.62 -5.33 -14.89
C GLU A 93 -18.73 -5.15 -13.38
N TYR A 94 -17.88 -4.31 -12.79
CA TYR A 94 -17.71 -4.24 -11.34
C TYR A 94 -17.87 -2.82 -10.78
N TYR A 95 -17.01 -1.89 -11.18
CA TYR A 95 -16.94 -0.56 -10.52
C TYR A 95 -18.21 0.26 -10.71
N SER A 96 -18.73 0.34 -11.94
CA SER A 96 -19.95 1.10 -12.22
C SER A 96 -21.18 0.47 -11.57
N LYS A 97 -21.23 -0.87 -11.51
CA LYS A 97 -22.34 -1.60 -10.88
C LYS A 97 -22.33 -1.48 -9.36
N SER A 98 -21.16 -1.32 -8.74
CA SER A 98 -21.03 -1.01 -7.30
C SER A 98 -21.24 0.48 -6.98
N GLY A 99 -21.52 1.32 -7.99
CA GLY A 99 -21.70 2.77 -7.81
C GLY A 99 -20.40 3.56 -7.62
N MET A 100 -19.23 2.97 -7.91
CA MET A 100 -17.95 3.65 -7.78
C MET A 100 -17.74 4.64 -8.93
N THR A 101 -17.57 5.93 -8.60
CA THR A 101 -17.42 7.02 -9.58
C THR A 101 -16.00 7.58 -9.68
N ALA A 102 -15.13 7.17 -8.76
CA ALA A 102 -13.71 7.48 -8.75
C ALA A 102 -12.99 6.41 -7.91
N PHE A 103 -11.77 6.09 -8.28
CA PHE A 103 -10.87 5.31 -7.45
C PHE A 103 -9.44 5.83 -7.57
N GLY A 104 -8.56 5.38 -6.69
CA GLY A 104 -7.15 5.67 -6.84
C GLY A 104 -6.28 4.50 -6.46
N SER A 105 -5.24 4.28 -7.24
CA SER A 105 -4.35 3.13 -7.16
C SER A 105 -2.94 3.56 -7.53
N ARG A 106 -1.98 2.78 -7.08
CA ARG A 106 -0.62 2.82 -7.61
C ARG A 106 -0.63 2.26 -9.04
N LEU A 107 0.24 2.80 -9.88
CA LEU A 107 0.58 2.20 -11.17
C LEU A 107 2.06 1.85 -11.16
N ASP A 108 2.36 0.65 -11.65
CA ASP A 108 3.67 0.01 -11.55
C ASP A 108 4.44 0.13 -12.87
N SER A 109 3.80 0.56 -13.97
CA SER A 109 4.48 0.67 -15.26
C SER A 109 4.04 1.84 -16.13
N ALA A 110 4.95 2.26 -17.01
CA ALA A 110 4.67 3.29 -18.02
C ALA A 110 3.59 2.84 -19.02
N ASP A 111 3.47 1.54 -19.30
CA ASP A 111 2.45 0.99 -20.19
C ASP A 111 1.04 1.15 -19.61
N GLN A 112 0.88 0.95 -18.29
CA GLN A 112 -0.38 1.21 -17.60
C GLN A 112 -0.76 2.69 -17.73
N ILE A 113 0.15 3.62 -17.43
CA ILE A 113 -0.12 5.07 -17.58
C ILE A 113 -0.48 5.39 -19.04
N THR A 114 0.25 4.83 -19.99
CA THR A 114 0.02 5.04 -21.43
C THR A 114 -1.35 4.54 -21.85
N SER A 115 -1.84 3.43 -21.29
CA SER A 115 -3.18 2.90 -21.58
C SER A 115 -4.30 3.88 -21.22
N PHE A 116 -4.23 4.52 -20.05
CA PHE A 116 -5.23 5.51 -19.63
C PHE A 116 -5.11 6.81 -20.43
N GLN A 117 -3.89 7.21 -20.78
CA GLN A 117 -3.66 8.36 -21.66
C GLN A 117 -4.18 8.09 -23.09
N TYR A 118 -4.07 6.86 -23.58
CA TYR A 118 -4.66 6.45 -24.85
C TYR A 118 -6.19 6.56 -24.82
N LEU A 119 -6.84 6.01 -23.79
CA LEU A 119 -8.29 6.13 -23.62
C LEU A 119 -8.76 7.58 -23.61
N LEU A 120 -8.04 8.45 -22.89
CA LEU A 120 -8.35 9.88 -22.87
C LEU A 120 -8.22 10.55 -24.22
N ARG A 121 -7.25 10.18 -25.04
CA ARG A 121 -7.10 10.76 -26.39
C ARG A 121 -8.20 10.32 -27.34
N GLU A 122 -8.62 9.06 -27.22
CA GLU A 122 -9.64 8.48 -28.10
C GLU A 122 -11.07 8.90 -27.71
N GLU A 123 -11.36 9.01 -26.41
CA GLU A 123 -12.73 9.19 -25.90
C GLU A 123 -12.96 10.49 -25.13
N ASP A 124 -11.92 11.30 -24.91
CA ASP A 124 -11.94 12.52 -24.07
C ASP A 124 -12.35 12.27 -22.60
N LYS A 125 -12.39 11.00 -22.19
CA LYS A 125 -12.75 10.58 -20.82
C LYS A 125 -12.21 9.18 -20.49
N LEU A 126 -12.20 8.86 -19.20
CA LEU A 126 -12.11 7.48 -18.73
C LEU A 126 -13.51 6.96 -18.37
N PRO A 127 -13.75 5.64 -18.40
CA PRO A 127 -15.01 5.05 -17.92
C PRO A 127 -15.31 5.36 -16.44
N VAL A 128 -14.26 5.54 -15.62
CA VAL A 128 -14.33 6.03 -14.24
C VAL A 128 -13.15 6.95 -13.99
N ARG A 129 -13.31 7.93 -13.09
CA ARG A 129 -12.22 8.84 -12.71
C ARG A 129 -11.12 8.09 -11.96
N PHE A 130 -9.87 8.36 -12.29
CA PHE A 130 -8.75 7.61 -11.76
C PHE A 130 -7.61 8.51 -11.23
N ALA A 131 -7.35 8.41 -9.94
CA ALA A 131 -6.23 9.06 -9.27
C ALA A 131 -5.05 8.09 -9.17
N TRP A 132 -3.99 8.27 -9.96
CA TRP A 132 -2.86 7.34 -9.96
C TRP A 132 -1.68 7.88 -9.13
N SER A 133 -0.96 7.00 -8.45
CA SER A 133 0.29 7.34 -7.76
C SER A 133 1.47 6.59 -8.36
N GLY A 134 2.62 7.27 -8.39
CA GLY A 134 3.86 6.71 -8.92
C GLY A 134 4.60 5.93 -7.84
N GLU A 135 5.04 4.74 -8.19
CA GLU A 135 6.03 3.95 -7.45
C GLU A 135 7.28 3.88 -8.30
N THR A 136 8.33 4.59 -7.90
CA THR A 136 9.64 4.40 -8.54
C THR A 136 10.74 4.07 -7.54
N ALA A 137 10.39 3.98 -6.24
CA ALA A 137 11.35 3.66 -5.20
C ALA A 137 11.72 2.16 -5.19
N THR A 138 10.80 1.29 -5.63
CA THR A 138 11.01 -0.17 -5.73
C THR A 138 11.17 -0.68 -7.16
N GLU A 139 11.14 0.20 -8.15
CA GLU A 139 11.31 -0.14 -9.56
C GLU A 139 12.79 -0.44 -9.90
N PRO A 140 13.09 -1.17 -11.00
CA PRO A 140 14.45 -1.61 -11.36
C PRO A 140 15.22 -0.44 -12.00
N MET A 141 15.28 0.68 -11.31
CA MET A 141 16.10 1.83 -11.64
C MET A 141 17.13 2.06 -10.53
N THR A 142 18.26 2.65 -10.89
CA THR A 142 19.28 2.93 -9.88
C THR A 142 18.72 3.90 -8.82
N PRO A 143 19.14 3.80 -7.55
CA PRO A 143 18.76 4.77 -6.53
C PRO A 143 19.06 6.21 -6.93
N ALA A 144 20.10 6.44 -7.73
CA ALA A 144 20.44 7.75 -8.29
C ALA A 144 19.42 8.23 -9.33
N ALA A 145 18.90 7.34 -10.18
CA ALA A 145 17.85 7.66 -11.14
C ALA A 145 16.51 7.95 -10.43
N ALA A 146 16.12 7.13 -9.45
CA ALA A 146 14.93 7.38 -8.63
C ALA A 146 15.04 8.71 -7.86
N ALA A 147 16.20 8.96 -7.23
CA ALA A 147 16.51 10.23 -6.59
C ALA A 147 16.41 11.41 -7.56
N GLY A 148 17.00 11.28 -8.75
CA GLY A 148 16.95 12.30 -9.78
C GLY A 148 15.51 12.60 -10.20
N MET A 149 14.70 11.57 -10.46
CA MET A 149 13.30 11.73 -10.84
C MET A 149 12.50 12.49 -9.79
N TYR A 150 12.55 12.07 -8.52
CA TYR A 150 11.77 12.72 -7.47
C TYR A 150 12.24 14.15 -7.18
N THR A 151 13.56 14.39 -7.18
CA THR A 151 14.11 15.73 -6.90
C THR A 151 13.92 16.71 -8.06
N THR A 152 13.98 16.25 -9.31
CA THR A 152 13.86 17.12 -10.49
C THR A 152 12.42 17.44 -10.86
N ILE A 153 11.50 16.49 -10.67
CA ILE A 153 10.10 16.64 -11.12
C ILE A 153 9.23 17.25 -10.00
N GLY A 154 9.44 16.86 -8.74
CA GLY A 154 8.92 17.55 -7.56
C GLY A 154 7.42 17.96 -7.59
N VAL A 155 7.15 19.11 -6.97
CA VAL A 155 5.84 19.80 -6.94
C VAL A 155 5.24 20.05 -8.34
N GLN A 156 6.06 20.11 -9.40
CA GLN A 156 5.58 20.45 -10.75
C GLN A 156 4.61 19.40 -11.31
N TRP A 157 4.68 18.15 -10.83
CA TRP A 157 3.74 17.10 -11.23
C TRP A 157 2.43 17.06 -10.43
N GLN A 158 2.37 17.74 -9.27
CA GLN A 158 1.12 17.80 -8.49
C GLN A 158 0.06 18.68 -9.15
N GLY A 159 0.45 19.51 -10.12
CA GLY A 159 -0.47 20.29 -10.96
C GLY A 159 -1.16 19.48 -12.07
N ILE A 160 -0.90 18.17 -12.19
CA ILE A 160 -1.54 17.29 -13.20
C ILE A 160 -2.99 16.93 -12.82
N GLU A 161 -3.53 17.50 -11.73
CA GLU A 161 -4.99 17.57 -11.49
C GLU A 161 -5.78 18.32 -12.60
N SER A 162 -5.11 18.75 -13.67
CA SER A 162 -5.73 19.43 -14.82
C SER A 162 -6.70 18.57 -15.61
N ASN A 163 -6.61 17.23 -15.54
CA ASN A 163 -7.57 16.34 -16.19
C ASN A 163 -8.52 15.72 -15.15
N PRO A 164 -9.85 15.98 -15.24
CA PRO A 164 -10.82 15.49 -14.26
C PRO A 164 -11.03 13.96 -14.29
N TRP A 165 -10.51 13.28 -15.31
CA TRP A 165 -10.63 11.84 -15.50
C TRP A 165 -9.39 11.06 -15.07
N LEU A 166 -8.20 11.63 -15.19
CA LEU A 166 -6.94 10.99 -14.81
C LEU A 166 -5.97 12.02 -14.26
N TRP A 167 -5.54 11.86 -13.02
CA TRP A 167 -4.55 12.75 -12.42
C TRP A 167 -3.54 12.00 -11.58
N GLN A 168 -2.34 12.55 -11.55
CA GLN A 168 -1.28 12.10 -10.66
C GLN A 168 -1.59 12.61 -9.25
N ARG A 169 -1.70 11.71 -8.28
CA ARG A 169 -2.08 12.02 -6.88
C ARG A 169 -0.93 11.91 -5.88
N GLY A 170 0.30 11.68 -6.31
CA GLY A 170 1.48 11.64 -5.45
C GLY A 170 2.30 10.35 -5.55
N LEU A 171 3.20 10.17 -4.59
CA LEU A 171 4.13 9.06 -4.48
C LEU A 171 3.51 7.91 -3.67
N SER A 172 3.83 6.68 -4.06
CA SER A 172 3.57 5.44 -3.31
C SER A 172 4.88 4.69 -3.07
N SER A 173 4.87 3.82 -2.06
CA SER A 173 5.98 2.94 -1.70
C SER A 173 5.42 1.63 -1.15
N GLU A 174 5.50 0.54 -1.92
CA GLU A 174 5.23 -0.82 -1.42
C GLU A 174 6.48 -1.36 -0.74
N GLY A 175 6.47 -1.33 0.58
CA GLY A 175 7.66 -1.62 1.37
C GLY A 175 8.59 -0.41 1.46
N GLY A 176 9.37 -0.36 2.54
CA GLY A 176 10.27 0.75 2.84
C GLY A 176 9.89 1.48 4.11
N TRP A 177 8.60 1.74 4.36
CA TRP A 177 8.18 2.44 5.58
C TRP A 177 7.69 1.49 6.68
N ASP A 178 6.62 0.76 6.38
CA ASP A 178 6.01 -0.24 7.24
C ASP A 178 5.52 -1.41 6.36
N ALA A 179 5.04 -2.49 6.98
CA ALA A 179 4.54 -3.65 6.27
C ALA A 179 3.21 -4.16 6.86
N PRO A 180 2.27 -4.58 5.99
CA PRO A 180 1.05 -5.24 6.43
C PRO A 180 1.36 -6.47 7.31
N ASN A 181 0.63 -6.63 8.42
CA ASN A 181 0.81 -7.69 9.43
C ASN A 181 2.10 -7.61 10.27
N ARG A 182 2.88 -6.53 10.10
CA ARG A 182 4.19 -6.31 10.76
C ARG A 182 4.38 -4.83 11.09
N GLY A 183 3.30 -4.20 11.57
CA GLY A 183 3.23 -2.77 11.88
C GLY A 183 4.38 -2.25 12.73
N CYS A 184 4.95 -1.11 12.34
CA CYS A 184 5.92 -0.37 13.14
C CYS A 184 5.22 0.30 14.33
N LEU A 185 5.29 -0.33 15.50
CA LEU A 185 4.62 0.12 16.72
C LEU A 185 5.59 0.74 17.73
N GLY A 186 6.89 0.43 17.62
CA GLY A 186 7.93 1.06 18.45
C GLY A 186 7.60 0.97 19.94
N ASP A 187 7.82 2.05 20.69
CA ASP A 187 7.51 2.07 22.13
C ASP A 187 6.02 2.26 22.44
N ASP A 188 5.15 2.47 21.44
CA ASP A 188 3.72 2.72 21.66
C ASP A 188 2.99 1.49 22.16
N LEU A 189 3.44 0.30 21.75
CA LEU A 189 2.85 -0.96 22.16
C LEU A 189 3.95 -1.97 22.50
N PRO A 190 4.37 -2.10 23.77
CA PRO A 190 5.43 -3.03 24.16
C PRO A 190 5.04 -4.49 23.91
N ALA A 191 6.04 -5.37 23.78
CA ALA A 191 5.80 -6.81 23.75
C ALA A 191 5.11 -7.28 25.04
N LYS A 192 4.21 -8.27 24.93
CA LYS A 192 3.49 -8.80 26.09
C LYS A 192 4.44 -9.52 27.07
N PRO A 193 4.09 -9.60 28.37
CA PRO A 193 4.86 -10.39 29.33
C PRO A 193 5.07 -11.83 28.86
N GLY A 194 6.31 -12.32 28.98
CA GLY A 194 6.69 -13.68 28.57
C GLY A 194 7.02 -13.85 27.08
N VAL A 195 6.93 -12.80 26.27
CA VAL A 195 7.45 -12.77 24.89
C VAL A 195 8.75 -11.98 24.85
N ASP A 196 9.72 -12.48 24.08
CA ASP A 196 10.99 -11.80 23.87
C ASP A 196 10.78 -10.46 23.13
N PRO A 197 11.06 -9.30 23.77
CA PRO A 197 10.92 -7.99 23.14
C PRO A 197 11.82 -7.81 21.92
N VAL A 198 13.00 -8.44 21.89
CA VAL A 198 13.93 -8.34 20.75
C VAL A 198 13.29 -8.95 19.51
N LYS A 199 12.70 -10.15 19.65
CA LYS A 199 11.96 -10.81 18.56
C LYS A 199 10.82 -9.94 18.04
N VAL A 200 10.03 -9.32 18.92
CA VAL A 200 8.91 -8.47 18.48
C VAL A 200 9.43 -7.21 17.79
N LYS A 201 10.31 -6.46 18.46
CA LYS A 201 10.70 -5.10 18.03
C LYS A 201 11.71 -5.07 16.90
N GLN A 202 12.59 -6.05 16.79
CA GLN A 202 13.68 -6.03 15.81
C GLN A 202 13.45 -6.99 14.64
N VAL A 203 12.62 -8.03 14.82
CA VAL A 203 12.41 -9.07 13.81
C VAL A 203 11.01 -9.02 13.22
N LEU A 204 9.98 -8.85 14.05
CA LEU A 204 8.59 -8.84 13.58
C LEU A 204 8.17 -7.46 13.08
N GLU A 205 8.43 -6.39 13.83
CA GLU A 205 8.09 -5.03 13.39
C GLU A 205 8.99 -4.58 12.24
N ILE A 206 8.37 -3.99 11.21
CA ILE A 206 9.07 -3.39 10.08
C ILE A 206 8.93 -1.88 10.19
N CYS A 207 9.96 -1.23 10.71
CA CYS A 207 10.09 0.23 10.77
C CYS A 207 11.01 0.74 9.65
N PRO A 208 10.89 2.02 9.24
CA PRO A 208 11.70 2.56 8.15
C PRO A 208 13.19 2.47 8.47
N ASP A 209 13.96 1.91 7.54
CA ASP A 209 15.43 1.94 7.60
C ASP A 209 15.92 3.09 6.74
N PHE A 210 16.45 4.12 7.39
CA PHE A 210 16.92 5.33 6.71
C PHE A 210 18.19 5.10 5.89
N GLU A 211 18.90 3.99 6.01
CA GLU A 211 19.99 3.65 5.10
C GLU A 211 19.47 2.96 3.82
N SER A 212 18.22 2.50 3.83
CA SER A 212 17.60 1.84 2.67
C SER A 212 17.45 2.82 1.49
N PRO A 213 17.88 2.44 0.27
CA PRO A 213 17.67 3.24 -0.93
C PRO A 213 16.19 3.59 -1.20
N ILE A 214 15.27 2.70 -0.82
CA ILE A 214 13.82 2.90 -0.98
C ILE A 214 13.35 4.04 -0.09
N VAL A 215 13.68 3.99 1.21
CA VAL A 215 13.35 5.04 2.18
C VAL A 215 14.01 6.36 1.82
N GLN A 216 15.28 6.33 1.42
CA GLN A 216 15.98 7.52 0.94
C GLN A 216 15.28 8.15 -0.28
N SER A 217 14.71 7.34 -1.18
CA SER A 217 13.96 7.85 -2.33
C SER A 217 12.64 8.51 -1.92
N VAL A 218 11.89 7.89 -0.99
CA VAL A 218 10.69 8.50 -0.39
C VAL A 218 11.04 9.83 0.30
N MET A 219 12.13 9.86 1.08
CA MET A 219 12.59 11.06 1.78
C MET A 219 12.97 12.19 0.84
N ARG A 220 13.64 11.88 -0.28
CA ARG A 220 13.93 12.85 -1.34
C ARG A 220 12.66 13.36 -2.00
N GLY A 221 11.69 12.49 -2.26
CA GLY A 221 10.37 12.87 -2.76
C GLY A 221 9.66 13.84 -1.81
N MET A 222 9.56 13.49 -0.53
CA MET A 222 8.98 14.36 0.49
C MET A 222 9.66 15.73 0.54
N GLN A 223 10.99 15.77 0.54
CA GLN A 223 11.77 17.02 0.53
C GLN A 223 11.58 17.84 -0.75
N ALA A 224 11.38 17.20 -1.89
CA ALA A 224 11.03 17.85 -3.15
C ALA A 224 9.53 18.24 -3.23
N GLY A 225 8.82 18.11 -2.11
CA GLY A 225 7.45 18.53 -1.93
C GLY A 225 6.40 17.52 -2.41
N TRP A 226 6.78 16.29 -2.78
CA TRP A 226 5.82 15.27 -3.24
C TRP A 226 4.77 14.97 -2.17
N ARG A 227 3.50 14.93 -2.60
CA ARG A 227 2.41 14.33 -1.85
C ARG A 227 2.70 12.84 -1.71
N ILE A 228 2.58 12.30 -0.51
CA ILE A 228 2.70 10.86 -0.22
C ILE A 228 1.28 10.34 -0.05
N VAL A 229 0.87 9.25 -0.75
CA VAL A 229 -0.54 8.78 -0.73
C VAL A 229 -0.74 7.28 -0.67
N GLY A 230 0.29 6.48 -0.92
CA GLY A 230 0.18 5.02 -1.00
C GLY A 230 1.42 4.35 -0.43
N MET A 231 1.97 4.93 0.63
CA MET A 231 3.02 4.32 1.42
C MET A 231 2.38 3.48 2.52
N HIS A 232 2.86 2.27 2.77
CA HIS A 232 2.36 1.48 3.91
C HIS A 232 2.51 2.27 5.22
N GLY A 233 1.42 2.41 5.96
CA GLY A 233 1.38 3.01 7.29
C GLY A 233 0.45 2.19 8.14
N VAL A 234 1.00 1.21 8.85
CA VAL A 234 0.21 0.22 9.60
C VAL A 234 0.20 0.58 11.08
N GLY A 235 1.39 0.65 11.69
CA GLY A 235 1.57 0.91 13.11
C GLY A 235 1.74 2.39 13.46
N SER A 236 1.36 2.75 14.67
CA SER A 236 1.43 4.12 15.23
C SER A 236 2.81 4.78 15.08
N HIS A 237 3.89 4.03 15.34
CA HIS A 237 5.24 4.57 15.33
C HIS A 237 5.71 4.91 13.91
N GLY A 238 5.26 4.16 12.90
CA GLY A 238 5.46 4.50 11.50
C GLY A 238 4.88 5.89 11.15
N PHE A 239 3.69 6.21 11.64
CA PHE A 239 3.10 7.55 11.48
C PHE A 239 3.88 8.62 12.25
N ARG A 240 4.31 8.34 13.49
CA ARG A 240 5.14 9.27 14.27
C ARG A 240 6.41 9.64 13.51
N ILE A 241 7.14 8.64 13.01
CA ILE A 241 8.38 8.86 12.27
C ILE A 241 8.09 9.72 11.03
N PHE A 242 6.98 9.47 10.33
CA PHE A 242 6.62 10.28 9.17
C PHE A 242 6.36 11.73 9.52
N ILE A 243 5.62 11.99 10.60
CA ILE A 243 5.35 13.35 11.09
C ILE A 243 6.67 14.08 11.37
N GLN A 244 7.60 13.43 12.07
CA GLN A 244 8.93 13.99 12.36
C GLN A 244 9.71 14.29 11.07
N LYS A 245 9.68 13.36 10.11
CA LYS A 245 10.37 13.53 8.82
C LYS A 245 9.74 14.60 7.93
N LEU A 246 8.43 14.77 8.02
CA LEU A 246 7.71 15.85 7.37
C LEU A 246 8.09 17.20 7.99
N GLU A 247 8.18 17.28 9.32
CA GLU A 247 8.66 18.47 10.03
C GLU A 247 10.09 18.83 9.62
N GLU A 248 11.02 17.86 9.60
CA GLU A 248 12.38 18.08 9.11
C GLU A 248 12.41 18.60 7.66
N ALA A 249 11.53 18.09 6.78
CA ALA A 249 11.42 18.54 5.40
C ALA A 249 10.86 19.97 5.29
N MET A 250 9.87 20.31 6.13
CA MET A 250 9.32 21.66 6.23
C MET A 250 10.36 22.67 6.70
N GLU A 251 11.17 22.30 7.70
CA GLU A 251 12.25 23.13 8.23
C GLU A 251 13.36 23.38 7.20
N ARG A 252 13.67 22.37 6.37
CA ARG A 252 14.67 22.50 5.30
C ARG A 252 14.19 23.35 4.14
N ASN A 253 12.89 23.29 3.83
CA ASN A 253 12.30 23.93 2.65
C ASN A 253 11.10 24.84 3.00
N PRO A 254 11.23 25.83 3.89
CA PRO A 254 10.10 26.60 4.40
C PRO A 254 9.42 27.46 3.33
N GLY A 255 10.13 27.81 2.24
CA GLY A 255 9.58 28.53 1.09
C GLY A 255 8.71 27.67 0.16
N VAL A 256 8.79 26.35 0.26
CA VAL A 256 8.00 25.39 -0.56
C VAL A 256 6.98 24.65 0.32
N MET A 257 7.42 24.14 1.46
CA MET A 257 6.65 23.29 2.36
C MET A 257 6.09 24.06 3.56
N SER A 258 5.29 25.10 3.28
CA SER A 258 4.53 25.79 4.34
C SER A 258 3.49 24.85 4.98
N LEU A 259 3.02 25.18 6.19
CA LEU A 259 1.95 24.41 6.84
C LEU A 259 0.67 24.34 5.98
N ASP A 260 0.32 25.43 5.29
CA ASP A 260 -0.83 25.46 4.39
C ASP A 260 -0.61 24.53 3.19
N TYR A 261 0.59 24.54 2.60
CA TYR A 261 0.96 23.61 1.53
C TYR A 261 0.81 22.17 2.00
N VAL A 262 1.44 21.80 3.12
CA VAL A 262 1.42 20.43 3.67
C VAL A 262 0.00 19.96 3.94
N ARG A 263 -0.85 20.82 4.52
CA ARG A 263 -2.26 20.49 4.75
C ARG A 263 -3.03 20.28 3.46
N LYS A 264 -2.79 21.12 2.44
CA LYS A 264 -3.40 21.03 1.11
C LYS A 264 -2.89 19.83 0.32
N SER A 265 -1.66 19.41 0.55
CA SER A 265 -1.09 18.20 -0.02
C SER A 265 -1.87 16.98 0.41
N ARG A 266 -2.54 16.93 1.58
CA ARG A 266 -3.36 15.77 1.98
C ARG A 266 -2.57 14.46 1.89
N HIS A 267 -1.39 14.45 2.52
CA HIS A 267 -0.58 13.24 2.62
C HIS A 267 -1.41 12.09 3.21
N GLY A 268 -1.09 10.85 2.86
CA GLY A 268 -1.80 9.67 3.33
C GLY A 268 -1.01 8.39 3.10
N PHE A 269 -1.53 7.32 3.68
CA PHE A 269 -0.88 6.00 3.75
C PHE A 269 -1.80 4.90 3.23
N ALA A 270 -1.38 3.65 3.36
CA ALA A 270 -2.22 2.48 3.17
C ALA A 270 -2.27 1.63 4.45
N HIS A 271 -3.37 0.91 4.62
CA HIS A 271 -3.71 -0.11 5.60
C HIS A 271 -4.16 0.36 6.97
N GLY A 272 -3.38 1.15 7.70
CA GLY A 272 -3.77 1.71 9.01
C GLY A 272 -4.32 0.70 10.03
N THR A 273 -3.95 -0.59 9.93
CA THR A 273 -4.62 -1.66 10.68
C THR A 273 -4.29 -1.65 12.17
N LEU A 274 -3.13 -1.10 12.55
CA LEU A 274 -2.62 -1.00 13.92
C LEU A 274 -2.25 0.45 14.31
N THR A 275 -2.96 1.45 13.78
CA THR A 275 -2.57 2.86 13.95
C THR A 275 -2.66 3.34 15.40
N GLY A 276 -3.66 2.89 16.17
CA GLY A 276 -3.90 3.41 17.51
C GLY A 276 -4.25 4.91 17.58
N ALA A 277 -4.86 5.34 18.68
CA ALA A 277 -5.13 6.77 18.96
C ALA A 277 -4.05 7.36 19.89
N VAL A 278 -2.78 7.20 19.52
CA VAL A 278 -1.65 7.68 20.33
C VAL A 278 -1.63 9.22 20.31
N PRO A 279 -1.60 9.92 21.47
CA PRO A 279 -1.90 11.35 21.53
C PRO A 279 -1.07 12.25 20.61
N ASP A 280 0.25 12.07 20.60
CA ASP A 280 1.17 12.87 19.79
C ASP A 280 1.04 12.56 18.29
N VAL A 281 0.78 11.30 17.95
CA VAL A 281 0.49 10.86 16.57
C VAL A 281 -0.81 11.51 16.09
N VAL A 282 -1.89 11.44 16.89
CA VAL A 282 -3.18 12.06 16.58
C VAL A 282 -3.03 13.57 16.39
N GLU A 283 -2.32 14.25 17.29
CA GLU A 283 -2.04 15.68 17.17
C GLU A 283 -1.34 16.00 15.84
N GLY A 284 -0.31 15.25 15.47
CA GLY A 284 0.40 15.44 14.21
C GLY A 284 -0.47 15.16 12.98
N LEU A 285 -1.27 14.08 13.01
CA LEU A 285 -2.19 13.73 11.92
C LEU A 285 -3.21 14.85 11.67
N VAL A 286 -3.79 15.41 12.73
CA VAL A 286 -4.71 16.56 12.64
C VAL A 286 -3.97 17.82 12.18
N LYS A 287 -2.83 18.13 12.81
CA LYS A 287 -2.03 19.33 12.52
C LYS A 287 -1.66 19.42 11.06
N TYR A 288 -1.24 18.31 10.44
CA TYR A 288 -0.78 18.25 9.06
C TYR A 288 -1.85 17.79 8.05
N ASN A 289 -3.09 17.55 8.50
CA ASN A 289 -4.19 17.05 7.66
C ASN A 289 -3.79 15.77 6.90
N ILE A 290 -3.18 14.83 7.62
CA ILE A 290 -2.75 13.53 7.10
C ILE A 290 -3.94 12.58 7.14
N TYR A 291 -4.15 11.88 6.02
CA TYR A 291 -5.20 10.90 5.83
C TYR A 291 -4.71 9.54 6.31
N VAL A 292 -5.57 8.83 7.03
CA VAL A 292 -5.31 7.47 7.52
C VAL A 292 -6.31 6.52 6.87
N PRO A 293 -5.98 5.93 5.72
CA PRO A 293 -6.74 4.80 5.21
C PRO A 293 -6.61 3.62 6.18
N ILE A 294 -7.75 3.06 6.57
CA ILE A 294 -7.83 1.90 7.45
C ILE A 294 -8.51 0.79 6.67
N ASN A 295 -7.82 -0.32 6.41
CA ASN A 295 -8.41 -1.56 5.89
C ASN A 295 -8.94 -2.39 7.06
N LEU A 296 -10.19 -2.12 7.47
CA LEU A 296 -10.71 -2.69 8.71
C LEU A 296 -10.94 -4.20 8.60
N ARG A 297 -11.38 -4.68 7.44
CA ARG A 297 -11.55 -6.13 7.21
C ARG A 297 -10.24 -6.87 7.41
N ARG A 298 -9.14 -6.36 6.85
CA ARG A 298 -7.80 -6.90 7.08
C ARG A 298 -7.40 -6.82 8.54
N ALA A 299 -7.62 -5.66 9.17
CA ALA A 299 -7.31 -5.46 10.57
C ALA A 299 -7.95 -6.58 11.40
N LEU A 300 -9.26 -6.81 11.26
CA LEU A 300 -9.99 -7.83 12.01
C LEU A 300 -9.65 -9.27 11.61
N ALA A 301 -9.21 -9.52 10.37
CA ALA A 301 -8.91 -10.87 9.91
C ALA A 301 -7.51 -11.36 10.32
N ILE A 302 -6.53 -10.47 10.40
CA ILE A 302 -5.11 -10.86 10.51
C ILE A 302 -4.46 -10.39 11.81
N GLU A 303 -4.70 -9.14 12.21
CA GLU A 303 -3.97 -8.54 13.33
C GLU A 303 -4.34 -9.12 14.71
N PRO A 304 -5.56 -9.65 14.98
CA PRO A 304 -5.87 -10.27 16.26
C PRO A 304 -4.90 -11.39 16.68
N ASP A 305 -4.47 -12.24 15.74
CA ASP A 305 -3.52 -13.30 16.03
C ASP A 305 -2.16 -12.72 16.41
N ASN A 306 -1.72 -11.67 15.71
CA ASN A 306 -0.49 -10.96 16.05
C ASN A 306 -0.58 -10.30 17.44
N ILE A 307 -1.71 -9.65 17.74
CA ILE A 307 -1.98 -9.05 19.06
C ILE A 307 -1.89 -10.13 20.14
N ARG A 308 -2.65 -11.22 20.03
CA ARG A 308 -2.65 -12.31 21.02
C ARG A 308 -1.26 -12.91 21.20
N GLN A 309 -0.52 -13.12 20.12
CA GLN A 309 0.79 -13.76 20.18
C GLN A 309 1.86 -12.84 20.77
N ASN A 310 1.88 -11.55 20.42
CA ASN A 310 3.03 -10.69 20.65
C ASN A 310 2.78 -9.49 21.58
N TYR A 311 1.57 -8.96 21.66
CA TYR A 311 1.29 -7.68 22.34
C TYR A 311 0.28 -7.76 23.50
N GLY A 312 -0.61 -8.76 23.48
CA GLY A 312 -1.62 -8.99 24.51
C GLY A 312 -2.71 -7.92 24.54
N GLU A 313 -3.46 -7.87 25.64
CA GLU A 313 -4.62 -6.99 25.84
C GLU A 313 -4.44 -5.52 25.41
N PRO A 314 -3.30 -4.85 25.67
CA PRO A 314 -3.13 -3.47 25.23
C PRO A 314 -3.21 -3.28 23.71
N GLY A 315 -2.89 -4.31 22.92
CA GLY A 315 -2.86 -4.23 21.46
C GLY A 315 -4.24 -4.06 20.83
N TRP A 316 -5.32 -4.46 21.50
CA TRP A 316 -6.69 -4.30 20.99
C TRP A 316 -7.07 -2.84 20.72
N LYS A 317 -6.49 -1.90 21.49
CA LYS A 317 -6.73 -0.45 21.29
C LYS A 317 -6.09 0.11 20.02
N PHE A 318 -5.15 -0.62 19.41
CA PHE A 318 -4.50 -0.22 18.18
C PHE A 318 -5.27 -0.67 16.93
N LEU A 319 -6.19 -1.62 17.09
CA LEU A 319 -6.85 -2.33 16.00
C LEU A 319 -7.93 -1.48 15.30
N GLY A 320 -7.51 -0.73 14.28
CA GLY A 320 -8.36 0.14 13.47
C GLY A 320 -9.31 1.03 14.29
N PRO A 321 -8.83 1.96 15.15
CA PRO A 321 -9.65 2.79 16.04
C PRO A 321 -10.33 3.95 15.28
N ILE A 322 -11.17 3.61 14.31
CA ILE A 322 -11.75 4.55 13.33
C ILE A 322 -12.55 5.66 13.99
N LYS A 323 -13.50 5.34 14.88
CA LYS A 323 -14.36 6.35 15.50
C LYS A 323 -13.56 7.25 16.43
N THR A 324 -12.66 6.71 17.24
CA THR A 324 -11.79 7.46 18.14
C THR A 324 -10.92 8.43 17.34
N LEU A 325 -10.37 8.02 16.19
CA LEU A 325 -9.62 8.89 15.29
C LEU A 325 -10.51 9.96 14.65
N LEU A 326 -11.71 9.60 14.17
CA LEU A 326 -12.68 10.54 13.60
C LEU A 326 -13.14 11.59 14.61
N ASP A 327 -13.46 11.18 15.85
CA ASP A 327 -13.87 12.05 16.95
C ASP A 327 -12.75 13.02 17.34
N ALA A 328 -11.48 12.60 17.21
CA ALA A 328 -10.31 13.46 17.40
C ALA A 328 -10.01 14.39 16.21
N GLY A 329 -10.76 14.28 15.11
CA GLY A 329 -10.63 15.13 13.92
C GLY A 329 -9.68 14.62 12.84
N VAL A 330 -9.16 13.39 12.97
CA VAL A 330 -8.31 12.74 11.96
C VAL A 330 -9.14 12.40 10.72
N LYS A 331 -8.54 12.54 9.52
CA LYS A 331 -9.18 12.16 8.25
C LYS A 331 -9.00 10.67 7.98
N VAL A 332 -9.88 9.86 8.54
CA VAL A 332 -9.91 8.41 8.26
C VAL A 332 -10.62 8.14 6.93
N VAL A 333 -10.11 7.18 6.16
CA VAL A 333 -10.71 6.72 4.89
C VAL A 333 -10.88 5.20 4.94
N GLY A 334 -11.99 4.68 4.43
CA GLY A 334 -12.15 3.25 4.24
C GLY A 334 -11.28 2.75 3.08
N GLU A 335 -10.60 1.62 3.29
CA GLU A 335 -9.75 0.96 2.30
C GLU A 335 -10.24 -0.47 2.08
N GLY A 336 -10.41 -0.85 0.81
CA GLY A 336 -10.90 -2.18 0.46
C GLY A 336 -9.84 -3.22 0.16
N GLU A 337 -8.62 -2.83 -0.27
CA GLU A 337 -7.56 -3.71 -0.80
C GLU A 337 -8.13 -4.91 -1.58
N ILE A 338 -8.88 -4.63 -2.65
CA ILE A 338 -9.72 -5.64 -3.33
C ILE A 338 -9.00 -6.15 -4.58
N PHE A 339 -8.82 -7.47 -4.67
CA PHE A 339 -8.22 -8.13 -5.84
C PHE A 339 -9.23 -8.33 -7.00
N GLN A 340 -10.47 -8.69 -6.68
CA GLN A 340 -11.57 -8.87 -7.63
C GLN A 340 -12.87 -8.36 -7.00
N PRO A 341 -13.16 -7.05 -7.14
CA PRO A 341 -14.40 -6.52 -6.63
C PRO A 341 -15.54 -7.07 -7.47
N ASP A 342 -16.67 -7.26 -6.82
CA ASP A 342 -17.94 -7.39 -7.47
C ASP A 342 -18.87 -6.23 -7.10
N PRO A 343 -20.10 -6.19 -7.66
CA PRO A 343 -21.02 -5.10 -7.37
C PRO A 343 -21.31 -4.89 -5.88
N GLU A 344 -21.18 -5.93 -5.05
CA GLU A 344 -21.53 -5.91 -3.61
C GLU A 344 -20.30 -5.67 -2.71
N THR A 345 -19.09 -5.96 -3.19
CA THR A 345 -17.87 -5.98 -2.36
C THR A 345 -17.65 -4.69 -1.56
N TYR A 346 -17.95 -3.51 -2.12
CA TYR A 346 -17.79 -2.25 -1.39
C TYR A 346 -18.84 -2.06 -0.29
N PHE A 347 -20.06 -2.55 -0.48
CA PHE A 347 -21.09 -2.54 0.55
C PHE A 347 -20.74 -3.53 1.67
N ASP A 348 -20.25 -4.72 1.31
CA ASP A 348 -19.77 -5.70 2.29
C ASP A 348 -18.62 -5.14 3.13
N LEU A 349 -17.67 -4.43 2.49
CA LEU A 349 -16.61 -3.75 3.22
C LEU A 349 -17.17 -2.71 4.18
N MET A 350 -18.10 -1.86 3.73
CA MET A 350 -18.75 -0.85 4.59
C MET A 350 -19.51 -1.47 5.77
N ASP A 351 -20.12 -2.63 5.58
CA ASP A 351 -20.75 -3.38 6.66
C ASP A 351 -19.74 -3.73 7.76
N VAL A 352 -18.52 -4.14 7.38
CA VAL A 352 -17.43 -4.36 8.34
C VAL A 352 -17.05 -3.08 9.08
N TYR A 353 -17.04 -1.90 8.45
CA TYR A 353 -16.76 -0.63 9.15
C TYR A 353 -17.79 -0.30 10.23
N VAL A 354 -19.05 -0.67 10.00
CA VAL A 354 -20.16 -0.37 10.91
C VAL A 354 -20.28 -1.45 11.99
N ASN A 355 -20.42 -2.70 11.58
CA ASN A 355 -20.70 -3.82 12.48
C ASN A 355 -19.43 -4.36 13.14
N ARG A 356 -18.28 -4.17 12.50
CA ARG A 356 -16.97 -4.67 12.96
C ARG A 356 -16.93 -6.17 13.19
N GLU A 357 -17.67 -6.88 12.34
CA GLU A 357 -17.76 -8.33 12.31
C GLU A 357 -17.25 -8.83 10.97
N ILE A 358 -16.53 -9.95 10.99
CA ILE A 358 -16.13 -10.67 9.79
C ILE A 358 -16.57 -12.13 9.94
N ALA A 359 -17.16 -12.69 8.89
CA ALA A 359 -17.62 -14.07 8.94
C ALA A 359 -16.43 -15.05 8.94
N LYS A 360 -16.61 -16.20 9.60
CA LYS A 360 -15.63 -17.28 9.62
C LYS A 360 -15.32 -17.75 8.20
N GLY A 361 -14.05 -17.75 7.83
CA GLY A 361 -13.61 -18.16 6.50
C GLY A 361 -13.91 -17.14 5.40
N ASP A 362 -14.25 -15.89 5.76
CA ASP A 362 -14.45 -14.79 4.82
C ASP A 362 -13.13 -14.27 4.22
N ASN A 363 -12.39 -15.18 3.58
CA ASN A 363 -11.25 -14.91 2.69
C ASN A 363 -11.72 -14.96 1.21
N VAL A 364 -13.02 -14.78 0.95
CA VAL A 364 -13.75 -15.50 -0.12
C VAL A 364 -13.46 -15.06 -1.56
N ARG A 365 -12.50 -14.16 -1.83
CA ARG A 365 -12.06 -13.94 -3.24
C ARG A 365 -10.54 -14.06 -3.40
N LYS A 366 -10.03 -15.20 -2.92
CA LYS A 366 -8.73 -15.88 -3.17
C LYS A 366 -7.59 -15.02 -3.75
N THR A 367 -6.56 -14.76 -2.94
CA THR A 367 -5.16 -15.21 -3.17
C THR A 367 -4.24 -14.91 -1.97
N ALA A 368 -4.09 -15.84 -1.02
CA ALA A 368 -2.91 -16.02 -0.15
C ALA A 368 -2.98 -17.43 0.49
N PRO A 369 -1.85 -18.11 0.79
CA PRO A 369 -1.82 -19.55 0.97
C PRO A 369 -2.49 -20.04 2.26
N GLU A 370 -3.02 -21.26 2.16
CA GLU A 370 -3.80 -22.03 3.14
C GLU A 370 -3.02 -22.36 4.43
N VAL A 371 -2.68 -21.37 5.27
CA VAL A 371 -2.28 -21.64 6.67
C VAL A 371 -2.63 -20.45 7.56
N PHE A 372 -3.92 -20.23 7.82
CA PHE A 372 -4.35 -19.40 8.95
C PHE A 372 -5.44 -20.15 9.69
N GLY A 373 -5.33 -20.15 11.03
CA GLY A 373 -5.95 -21.12 11.93
C GLY A 373 -7.48 -21.18 11.84
N ASP A 374 -8.03 -22.25 12.42
CA ASP A 374 -9.47 -22.50 12.51
C ASP A 374 -10.18 -21.31 13.18
N GLY A 375 -10.67 -20.35 12.37
CA GLY A 375 -11.09 -19.04 12.83
C GLY A 375 -12.27 -19.05 13.80
N ASP A 376 -12.14 -18.29 14.87
CA ASP A 376 -13.24 -17.88 15.75
C ASP A 376 -14.01 -16.71 15.12
N VAL A 377 -15.29 -16.56 15.48
CA VAL A 377 -16.04 -15.33 15.22
C VAL A 377 -15.40 -14.24 16.10
N TYR A 378 -14.83 -13.21 15.48
CA TYR A 378 -14.30 -12.06 16.20
C TYR A 378 -15.46 -11.17 16.65
N THR A 379 -16.16 -11.58 17.71
CA THR A 379 -17.21 -10.77 18.35
C THR A 379 -16.66 -9.86 19.44
N PRO A 380 -17.25 -8.67 19.62
CA PRO A 380 -16.55 -7.48 20.11
C PRO A 380 -16.85 -7.27 21.60
N GLU A 381 -16.48 -8.24 22.43
CA GLU A 381 -16.39 -8.06 23.89
C GLU A 381 -15.04 -7.43 24.27
N GLU A 382 -14.06 -7.48 23.36
CA GLU A 382 -12.70 -6.97 23.51
C GLU A 382 -12.53 -5.62 22.80
N GLY A 383 -12.93 -4.52 23.46
CA GLY A 383 -12.33 -3.18 23.24
C GLY A 383 -12.69 -2.40 21.97
N VAL A 384 -13.85 -2.64 21.36
CA VAL A 384 -14.13 -2.06 20.04
C VAL A 384 -14.86 -0.70 20.07
N ASP A 385 -14.22 0.26 19.42
CA ASP A 385 -14.63 1.61 19.03
C ASP A 385 -15.85 1.60 18.06
N ARG A 386 -17.05 1.28 18.58
CA ARG A 386 -18.28 1.14 17.77
C ARG A 386 -18.90 2.49 17.41
N VAL A 387 -19.33 2.62 16.16
CA VAL A 387 -20.23 3.69 15.70
C VAL A 387 -21.63 3.36 16.22
N VAL A 388 -22.14 4.11 17.20
CA VAL A 388 -23.54 4.03 17.66
C VAL A 388 -24.34 5.19 17.10
#